data_AF-A0A438AW22-F1
#
_entry.id   AF-A0A438AW22-F1
#
_cell.length_a   1.000
_cell.length_b   1.000
_cell.length_c   1.000
_cell.angle_alpha   90.00
_cell.angle_beta   90.00
_cell.angle_gamma   90.00
#
_symmetry.space_group_name_H-M   'P 1'
#
loop_
_entity.id
_entity.type
_entity.pdbx_description
1 polymer ?
#
loop_
_entity_poly.entity_id
_entity_poly.type
_entity_poly.pdbx_seq_one_letter_code
_entity_poly.pdbx_strand_id
1 'polypeptide(L)'
;MRAWEVEESTSMTIEFEPDCDCEACAAIGRPATEAEVSEFATEVEVWLARNQRLIDEQIEGGARFIISAANMVHTLDCKSVREHLDLRSGWPFGYDLSIEKLYREIRVAGWPRLPRLETAEHVNEVRRYKRCRVCSPDVADKAPRVPTTRAGAVNRSHIGRRIGGRAVEWVRLESTQVVVGLDDGSTVPYGVDDRIRFDKKDPSTQADAVS
;
A
#
# COMPACT_ATOMS: atom_id res chain seq x y z
N MET A 1 -15.57 12.45 -41.99
CA MET A 1 -14.84 13.47 -41.21
C MET A 1 -15.84 14.10 -40.24
N ARG A 2 -15.78 13.75 -38.96
CA ARG A 2 -16.58 14.40 -37.90
C ARG A 2 -15.63 15.25 -37.09
N ALA A 3 -15.86 16.56 -37.08
CA ALA A 3 -15.18 17.50 -36.21
C ALA A 3 -15.54 17.18 -34.76
N TRP A 4 -14.52 17.08 -33.90
CA TRP A 4 -14.70 17.00 -32.46
C TRP A 4 -14.64 18.42 -31.93
N GLU A 5 -15.77 18.93 -31.44
CA GLU A 5 -15.81 20.16 -30.66
C GLU A 5 -15.18 19.86 -29.29
N VAL A 6 -14.16 20.64 -28.94
CA VAL A 6 -13.49 20.57 -27.65
C VAL A 6 -14.33 21.40 -26.68
N GLU A 7 -15.05 20.74 -25.79
CA GLU A 7 -15.77 21.43 -24.70
C GLU A 7 -14.74 22.13 -23.79
N GLU A 8 -14.97 23.42 -23.57
CA GLU A 8 -14.16 24.25 -22.69
C GLU A 8 -14.21 23.70 -21.26
N SER A 9 -13.06 23.20 -20.79
CA SER A 9 -12.88 22.69 -19.43
C SER A 9 -13.13 23.79 -18.41
N THR A 10 -14.20 23.64 -17.63
CA THR A 10 -14.54 24.49 -16.49
C THR A 10 -13.40 24.43 -15.47
N SER A 11 -12.63 25.51 -15.34
CA SER A 11 -11.59 25.63 -14.32
C SER A 11 -12.22 25.59 -12.93
N MET A 12 -11.98 24.53 -12.17
CA MET A 12 -12.40 24.43 -10.78
C MET A 12 -11.42 25.25 -9.93
N THR A 13 -11.80 26.47 -9.56
CA THR A 13 -11.05 27.29 -8.62
C THR A 13 -11.30 26.75 -7.21
N ILE A 14 -10.30 26.08 -6.63
CA ILE A 14 -10.34 25.69 -5.22
C ILE A 14 -10.00 26.94 -4.40
N GLU A 15 -11.00 27.54 -3.78
CA GLU A 15 -10.81 28.60 -2.79
C GLU A 15 -10.27 27.96 -1.50
N PHE A 16 -8.99 28.22 -1.20
CA PHE A 16 -8.36 27.79 0.05
C PHE A 16 -8.70 28.81 1.14
N GLU A 17 -9.46 28.42 2.16
CA GLU A 17 -9.68 29.24 3.36
C GLU A 17 -8.36 29.35 4.15
N PRO A 18 -7.75 30.54 4.27
CA PRO A 18 -6.39 30.70 4.75
C PRO A 18 -6.32 30.85 6.28
N ASP A 19 -7.12 30.10 7.03
CA ASP A 19 -7.20 30.27 8.50
C ASP A 19 -6.07 29.56 9.28
N CYS A 20 -4.99 29.19 8.58
CA CYS A 20 -3.80 28.61 9.20
C CYS A 20 -2.73 29.70 9.42
N ASP A 21 -2.81 30.42 10.54
CA ASP A 21 -1.85 31.45 10.97
C ASP A 21 -0.49 30.92 11.46
N CYS A 22 -0.10 29.68 11.10
CA CYS A 22 1.21 29.19 11.48
C CYS A 22 2.28 29.65 10.47
N GLU A 23 3.47 29.92 10.98
CA GLU A 23 4.62 30.37 10.19
C GLU A 23 4.96 29.41 9.03
N ALA A 24 4.66 28.12 9.19
CA ALA A 24 4.80 27.11 8.14
C ALA A 24 3.76 27.27 7.00
N CYS A 25 2.52 27.65 7.31
CA CYS A 25 1.48 27.93 6.31
C CYS A 25 1.79 29.21 5.52
N ALA A 26 2.30 30.26 6.19
CA ALA A 26 2.75 31.48 5.55
C ALA A 26 3.94 31.24 4.58
N ALA A 27 4.84 30.33 4.92
CA ALA A 27 5.96 29.95 4.07
C ALA A 27 5.55 29.14 2.82
N ILE A 28 4.45 28.41 2.86
CA ILE A 28 3.95 27.60 1.73
C ILE A 28 3.28 28.49 0.66
N GLY A 29 2.68 29.62 1.07
CA GLY A 29 1.95 30.53 0.18
C GLY A 29 2.82 31.49 -0.64
N ARG A 30 4.07 31.75 -0.23
CA ARG A 30 4.95 32.66 -0.99
C ARG A 30 5.56 31.98 -2.22
N PRO A 31 5.76 32.71 -3.34
CA PRO A 31 6.55 32.18 -4.44
C PRO A 31 7.99 31.94 -3.97
N ALA A 32 8.60 30.86 -4.48
CA ALA A 32 10.02 30.60 -4.29
C ALA A 32 10.84 31.66 -5.03
N THR A 33 11.94 32.10 -4.44
CA THR A 33 12.89 32.99 -5.09
C THR A 33 13.71 32.23 -6.13
N GLU A 34 14.30 32.95 -7.09
CA GLU A 34 15.17 32.34 -8.11
C GLU A 34 16.36 31.58 -7.49
N ALA A 35 16.92 32.11 -6.39
CA ALA A 35 17.99 31.45 -5.65
C ALA A 35 17.54 30.12 -5.02
N GLU A 36 16.36 30.09 -4.39
CA GLU A 36 15.79 28.86 -3.82
C GLU A 36 15.47 27.82 -4.89
N VAL A 37 14.96 28.26 -6.05
CA VAL A 37 14.68 27.40 -7.21
C VAL A 37 15.97 26.80 -7.76
N SER A 38 17.04 27.60 -7.86
CA SER A 38 18.35 27.16 -8.34
C SER A 38 19.03 26.18 -7.38
N GLU A 39 19.00 26.47 -6.08
CA GLU A 39 19.51 25.57 -5.04
C GLU A 39 18.74 24.25 -5.05
N PHE A 40 17.41 24.30 -5.11
CA PHE A 40 16.58 23.12 -5.17
C PHE A 40 16.80 22.28 -6.43
N ALA A 41 17.05 22.89 -7.59
CA ALA A 41 17.42 22.14 -8.79
C ALA A 41 18.70 21.33 -8.57
N THR A 42 19.67 21.88 -7.83
CA THR A 42 20.89 21.16 -7.44
C THR A 42 20.59 20.02 -6.47
N GLU A 43 19.73 20.26 -5.46
CA GLU A 43 19.29 19.21 -4.53
C GLU A 43 18.63 18.03 -5.27
N VAL A 44 17.79 18.32 -6.26
CA VAL A 44 17.13 17.32 -7.10
C VAL A 44 18.15 16.47 -7.85
N GLU A 45 19.14 17.08 -8.51
CA GLU A 45 20.19 16.32 -9.21
C GLU A 45 21.01 15.43 -8.27
N VAL A 46 21.34 15.93 -7.07
CA VAL A 46 22.05 15.14 -6.04
C VAL A 46 21.18 13.96 -5.58
N TRP A 47 19.89 14.20 -5.35
CA TRP A 47 18.95 13.14 -4.97
C TRP A 47 18.82 12.09 -6.08
N LEU A 48 18.65 12.50 -7.33
CA LEU A 48 18.57 11.59 -8.48
C LEU A 48 19.83 10.74 -8.60
N ALA A 49 21.00 11.37 -8.58
CA ALA A 49 22.27 10.65 -8.71
C ALA A 49 22.49 9.66 -7.55
N ARG A 50 22.18 10.05 -6.31
CA ARG A 50 22.30 9.16 -5.16
C ARG A 50 21.38 7.96 -5.27
N ASN A 51 20.11 8.17 -5.62
CA ASN A 51 19.12 7.11 -5.60
C ASN A 51 19.21 6.20 -6.83
N GLN A 52 19.66 6.73 -7.98
CA GLN A 52 20.01 5.89 -9.11
C GLN A 52 21.13 4.91 -8.73
N ARG A 53 22.20 5.38 -8.07
CA ARG A 53 23.26 4.49 -7.58
C ARG A 53 22.74 3.41 -6.64
N LEU A 54 21.82 3.74 -5.72
CA LEU A 54 21.22 2.73 -4.82
C LEU A 54 20.39 1.68 -5.57
N ILE A 55 19.72 2.06 -6.66
CA ILE A 55 19.02 1.12 -7.55
C ILE A 55 20.04 0.22 -8.23
N ASP A 56 21.08 0.81 -8.81
CA ASP A 56 22.12 0.09 -9.54
C ASP A 56 22.86 -0.90 -8.61
N GLU A 57 23.22 -0.48 -7.40
CA GLU A 57 23.84 -1.32 -6.36
C GLU A 57 22.94 -2.51 -5.95
N GLN A 58 21.62 -2.30 -5.84
CA GLN A 58 20.68 -3.39 -5.55
C GLN A 58 20.59 -4.38 -6.71
N ILE A 59 20.59 -3.90 -7.96
CA ILE A 59 20.56 -4.74 -9.16
C ILE A 59 21.87 -5.55 -9.26
N GLU A 60 23.02 -4.91 -9.04
CA GLU A 60 24.33 -5.55 -8.98
C GLU A 60 24.40 -6.59 -7.84
N GLY A 61 23.83 -6.26 -6.68
CA GLY A 61 23.67 -7.15 -5.53
C GLY A 61 22.69 -8.32 -5.74
N GLY A 62 22.11 -8.47 -6.92
CA GLY A 62 21.29 -9.64 -7.28
C GLY A 62 19.79 -9.40 -7.24
N ALA A 63 19.30 -8.17 -7.03
CA ALA A 63 17.89 -7.89 -7.17
C ALA A 63 17.44 -8.14 -8.62
N ARG A 64 16.32 -8.86 -8.77
CA ARG A 64 15.73 -9.21 -10.09
C ARG A 64 14.27 -8.80 -10.20
N PHE A 65 13.70 -8.34 -9.10
CA PHE A 65 12.31 -7.95 -9.01
C PHE A 65 12.17 -6.55 -8.44
N ILE A 66 11.17 -5.83 -8.95
CA ILE A 66 10.69 -4.55 -8.43
C ILE A 66 9.30 -4.75 -7.84
N ILE A 67 9.09 -4.20 -6.65
CA ILE A 67 7.83 -4.24 -5.92
C ILE A 67 7.17 -2.88 -6.01
N SER A 68 6.05 -2.82 -6.73
CA SER A 68 5.28 -1.58 -6.90
C SER A 68 4.55 -1.18 -5.63
N ALA A 69 4.07 0.07 -5.56
CA ALA A 69 3.27 0.58 -4.44
C ALA A 69 2.01 -0.26 -4.16
N ALA A 70 1.48 -0.96 -5.17
CA ALA A 70 0.36 -1.89 -5.05
C ALA A 70 0.75 -3.27 -4.46
N ASN A 71 1.99 -3.44 -3.98
CA ASN A 71 2.58 -4.72 -3.55
C ASN A 71 2.54 -5.79 -4.65
N MET A 72 2.76 -5.37 -5.91
CA MET A 72 2.89 -6.27 -7.06
C MET A 72 4.36 -6.45 -7.44
N VAL A 73 4.77 -7.69 -7.68
CA VAL A 73 6.11 -8.06 -8.12
C VAL A 73 6.17 -8.05 -9.64
N HIS A 74 7.15 -7.34 -10.18
CA HIS A 74 7.46 -7.33 -11.60
C HIS A 74 8.95 -7.64 -11.80
N THR A 75 9.32 -8.20 -12.95
CA THR A 75 10.73 -8.24 -13.37
C THR A 75 11.19 -6.83 -13.77
N LEU A 76 12.51 -6.64 -13.80
CA LEU A 76 13.10 -5.35 -14.18
C LEU A 76 12.77 -4.95 -15.63
N ASP A 77 12.57 -5.92 -16.53
CA ASP A 77 12.25 -5.69 -17.95
C ASP A 77 10.76 -5.41 -18.20
N CYS A 78 9.93 -5.42 -17.17
CA CYS A 78 8.50 -5.23 -17.34
C CYS A 78 8.19 -3.78 -17.76
N LYS A 79 7.52 -3.63 -18.92
CA LYS A 79 7.18 -2.33 -19.50
C LYS A 79 6.43 -1.39 -18.55
N SER A 80 5.62 -1.93 -17.63
CA SER A 80 4.82 -1.14 -16.69
C SER A 80 5.61 -0.54 -15.52
N VAL A 81 6.88 -0.93 -15.35
CA VAL A 81 7.72 -0.50 -14.21
C VAL A 81 9.09 -0.02 -14.63
N ARG A 82 9.45 -0.18 -15.92
CA ARG A 82 10.76 0.17 -16.46
C ARG A 82 11.13 1.65 -16.24
N GLU A 83 10.15 2.55 -16.33
CA GLU A 83 10.35 3.98 -16.06
C GLU A 83 10.72 4.28 -14.60
N HIS A 84 10.43 3.37 -13.67
CA HIS A 84 10.80 3.53 -12.26
C HIS A 84 12.25 3.12 -11.96
N LEU A 85 12.94 2.47 -12.92
CA LEU A 85 14.33 2.04 -12.76
C LEU A 85 15.33 3.09 -13.25
N ASP A 86 14.91 3.93 -14.19
CA ASP A 86 15.69 5.08 -14.65
C ASP A 86 15.06 6.36 -14.11
N LEU A 87 15.55 6.78 -12.95
CA LEU A 87 15.03 7.98 -12.29
C LEU A 87 15.27 9.22 -13.16
N ARG A 88 16.33 9.28 -13.98
CA ARG A 88 16.62 10.47 -14.79
C ARG A 88 15.66 10.61 -15.96
N SER A 89 15.32 9.50 -16.61
CA SER A 89 14.34 9.50 -17.70
C SER A 89 12.90 9.68 -17.21
N GLY A 90 12.60 9.23 -15.98
CA GLY A 90 11.29 9.37 -15.35
C GLY A 90 11.07 10.68 -14.59
N TRP A 91 12.09 11.53 -14.44
CA TRP A 91 12.04 12.76 -13.62
C TRP A 91 11.99 14.06 -14.45
N PRO A 92 11.24 15.11 -14.03
CA PRO A 92 10.37 15.19 -12.86
C PRO A 92 9.00 14.57 -13.15
N PHE A 93 8.83 13.31 -12.78
CA PHE A 93 7.59 12.54 -12.79
C PHE A 93 6.85 12.30 -14.11
N GLY A 94 7.40 12.57 -15.30
CA GLY A 94 6.65 12.38 -16.55
C GLY A 94 5.33 13.19 -16.62
N TYR A 95 5.16 14.14 -15.70
CA TYR A 95 4.12 15.14 -15.65
C TYR A 95 4.84 16.47 -15.84
N ASP A 96 4.31 17.39 -16.64
CA ASP A 96 4.87 18.71 -16.94
C ASP A 96 4.92 19.63 -15.70
N LEU A 97 5.67 19.24 -14.66
CA LEU A 97 5.87 19.98 -13.44
C LEU A 97 7.10 20.87 -13.60
N SER A 98 6.90 22.18 -13.45
CA SER A 98 8.01 23.10 -13.30
C SER A 98 8.76 22.82 -11.99
N ILE A 99 10.06 23.15 -11.95
CA ILE A 99 10.86 23.04 -10.73
C ILE A 99 10.22 23.80 -9.55
N GLU A 100 9.54 24.92 -9.80
CA GLU A 100 8.81 25.67 -8.77
C GLU A 100 7.63 24.90 -8.16
N LYS A 101 6.89 24.14 -8.98
CA LYS A 101 5.81 23.27 -8.47
C LYS A 101 6.40 22.12 -7.67
N LEU A 102 7.44 21.50 -8.21
CA LEU A 102 8.17 20.42 -7.54
C LEU A 102 8.73 20.87 -6.19
N TYR A 103 9.30 22.08 -6.11
CA TYR A 103 9.80 22.67 -4.87
C TYR A 103 8.72 22.68 -3.79
N ARG A 104 7.52 23.15 -4.13
CA ARG A 104 6.39 23.21 -3.19
C ARG A 104 5.90 21.82 -2.80
N GLU A 105 5.72 20.92 -3.76
CA GLU A 105 5.25 19.56 -3.50
C GLU A 105 6.19 18.78 -2.60
N ILE A 106 7.50 18.81 -2.86
CA ILE A 106 8.49 18.11 -2.03
C ILE A 106 8.58 18.69 -0.62
N ARG A 107 8.37 20.00 -0.43
CA ARG A 107 8.36 20.61 0.92
C ARG A 107 7.13 20.21 1.74
N VAL A 108 5.99 19.94 1.09
CA VAL A 108 4.75 19.53 1.76
C VAL A 108 4.68 18.01 1.94
N ALA A 109 4.96 17.24 0.90
CA ALA A 109 4.78 15.79 0.86
C ALA A 109 6.07 14.98 1.11
N GLY A 110 7.23 15.64 1.05
CA GLY A 110 8.54 14.99 1.10
C GLY A 110 8.96 14.39 -0.24
N TRP A 111 10.14 13.77 -0.24
CA TRP A 111 10.65 13.05 -1.40
C TRP A 111 9.80 11.80 -1.70
N PRO A 112 9.60 11.45 -2.99
CA PRO A 112 8.84 10.29 -3.36
C PRO A 112 9.51 9.02 -2.85
N ARG A 113 8.69 8.01 -2.56
CA ARG A 113 9.17 6.69 -2.17
C ARG A 113 9.73 5.97 -3.39
N LEU A 114 10.96 5.49 -3.28
CA LEU A 114 11.58 4.68 -4.31
C LEU A 114 10.93 3.30 -4.39
N PRO A 115 10.96 2.69 -5.59
CA PRO A 115 10.61 1.29 -5.71
C PRO A 115 11.52 0.43 -4.83
N ARG A 116 10.94 -0.62 -4.26
CA ARG A 116 11.68 -1.62 -3.51
C ARG A 116 12.15 -2.71 -4.47
N LEU A 117 13.45 -2.94 -4.52
CA LEU A 117 14.05 -4.02 -5.31
C LEU A 117 14.32 -5.22 -4.41
N GLU A 118 14.13 -6.41 -4.93
CA GLU A 118 14.29 -7.66 -4.18
C GLU A 118 14.88 -8.78 -5.03
N THR A 119 15.50 -9.74 -4.35
CA THR A 119 15.97 -10.99 -4.97
C THR A 119 14.82 -11.98 -5.15
N ALA A 120 15.05 -13.01 -5.98
CA ALA A 120 14.06 -14.06 -6.22
C ALA A 120 13.77 -14.87 -4.96
N GLU A 121 14.80 -15.12 -4.15
CA GLU A 121 14.75 -15.89 -2.92
C GLU A 121 13.83 -15.20 -1.92
N HIS A 122 14.07 -13.92 -1.65
CA HIS A 122 13.31 -13.16 -0.67
C HIS A 122 11.84 -12.98 -1.07
N VAL A 123 11.56 -12.71 -2.36
CA VAL A 123 10.18 -12.60 -2.85
C VAL A 123 9.40 -13.89 -2.60
N ASN A 124 10.00 -15.04 -2.92
CA ASN A 124 9.36 -16.34 -2.80
C ASN A 124 9.29 -16.86 -1.35
N GLU A 125 10.22 -16.46 -0.49
CA GLU A 125 10.21 -16.79 0.94
C GLU A 125 9.09 -16.05 1.67
N VAL A 126 8.97 -14.73 1.46
CA VAL A 126 8.02 -13.91 2.22
C VAL A 126 6.56 -14.15 1.81
N ARG A 127 6.29 -14.54 0.56
CA ARG A 127 4.95 -14.86 0.01
C ARG A 127 3.84 -13.83 0.30
N ARG A 128 4.20 -12.56 0.49
CA ARG A 128 3.26 -11.47 0.84
C ARG A 128 2.78 -10.65 -0.36
N TYR A 129 3.41 -10.84 -1.51
CA TYR A 129 3.24 -10.00 -2.70
C TYR A 129 2.38 -10.68 -3.76
N LYS A 130 1.64 -9.90 -4.54
CA LYS A 130 0.96 -10.40 -5.74
C LYS A 130 1.98 -10.44 -6.88
N ARG A 131 1.94 -11.44 -7.74
CA ARG A 131 2.81 -11.44 -8.94
C ARG A 131 2.13 -10.73 -10.11
N CYS A 132 2.93 -10.07 -10.94
CA CYS A 132 2.51 -9.75 -12.28
C CYS A 132 2.46 -11.04 -13.11
N ARG A 133 1.26 -11.45 -13.53
CA ARG A 133 1.07 -12.68 -14.32
C ARG A 133 1.75 -12.65 -15.69
N VAL A 134 2.07 -11.46 -16.19
CA VAL A 134 2.70 -11.28 -17.52
C VAL A 134 4.20 -11.46 -17.43
N CYS A 135 4.88 -10.73 -16.53
CA CYS A 135 6.34 -10.69 -16.49
C CYS A 135 6.96 -11.56 -15.39
N SER A 136 6.18 -12.05 -14.43
CA SER A 136 6.68 -12.85 -13.30
C SER A 136 5.82 -14.12 -13.09
N PRO A 137 5.64 -14.97 -14.12
CA PRO A 137 4.80 -16.16 -14.03
C PRO A 137 5.36 -17.24 -13.09
N ASP A 138 6.66 -17.19 -12.77
CA ASP A 138 7.33 -18.19 -11.92
C ASP A 138 7.39 -17.78 -10.44
N VAL A 139 7.06 -16.51 -10.13
CA VAL A 139 6.96 -16.05 -8.75
C VAL A 139 5.74 -16.69 -8.10
N ALA A 140 5.89 -17.21 -6.89
CA ALA A 140 4.77 -17.75 -6.13
C ALA A 140 3.74 -16.63 -5.85
N ASP A 141 2.47 -16.91 -6.12
CA ASP A 141 1.41 -15.97 -5.76
C ASP A 141 1.33 -15.78 -4.24
N LYS A 142 0.85 -14.60 -3.83
CA LYS A 142 0.59 -14.28 -2.43
C LYS A 142 -0.14 -15.43 -1.75
N ALA A 143 0.38 -15.90 -0.62
CA ALA A 143 -0.30 -16.93 0.16
C ALA A 143 -1.72 -16.42 0.51
N PRO A 144 -2.77 -17.25 0.33
CA PRO A 144 -4.12 -16.84 0.63
C PRO A 144 -4.18 -16.39 2.10
N ARG A 145 -4.60 -15.15 2.32
CA ARG A 145 -4.75 -14.62 3.68
C ARG A 145 -5.83 -15.46 4.36
N VAL A 146 -5.43 -16.22 5.38
CA VAL A 146 -6.37 -16.85 6.27
C VAL A 146 -7.05 -15.72 7.04
N PRO A 147 -8.38 -15.52 6.90
CA PRO A 147 -9.08 -14.48 7.65
C PRO A 147 -8.94 -14.77 9.15
N THR A 148 -8.43 -13.79 9.88
CA THR A 148 -8.37 -13.83 11.35
C THR A 148 -9.07 -12.62 11.92
N THR A 149 -9.78 -12.82 13.03
CA THR A 149 -10.43 -11.75 13.79
C THR A 149 -9.62 -11.52 15.06
N ARG A 150 -9.38 -10.25 15.44
CA ARG A 150 -8.80 -9.94 16.75
C ARG A 150 -9.79 -10.39 17.83
N ALA A 151 -9.34 -11.07 18.87
CA ALA A 151 -10.22 -11.64 19.90
C ALA A 151 -11.14 -10.56 20.50
N GLY A 152 -10.61 -9.38 20.84
CA GLY A 152 -11.40 -8.25 21.33
C GLY A 152 -12.45 -7.70 20.35
N ALA A 153 -12.39 -8.06 19.07
CA ALA A 153 -13.38 -7.70 18.05
C ALA A 153 -14.41 -8.80 17.79
N VAL A 154 -14.32 -9.94 18.48
CA VAL A 154 -15.30 -11.01 18.39
C VAL A 154 -16.58 -10.56 19.10
N ASN A 155 -17.71 -10.70 18.42
CA ASN A 155 -19.01 -10.24 18.89
C ASN A 155 -20.09 -11.26 18.48
N ARG A 156 -21.36 -10.92 18.71
CA ARG A 156 -22.50 -11.79 18.43
C ARG A 156 -22.58 -12.30 16.98
N SER A 157 -22.06 -11.58 15.98
CA SER A 157 -22.07 -12.05 14.58
C SER A 157 -21.13 -13.23 14.33
N HIS A 158 -20.27 -13.56 15.29
CA HIS A 158 -19.36 -14.69 15.23
C HIS A 158 -19.92 -15.95 15.90
N ILE A 159 -21.07 -15.87 16.59
CA ILE A 159 -21.78 -17.03 17.12
C ILE A 159 -22.22 -17.91 15.93
N GLY A 160 -22.07 -19.22 16.07
CA GLY A 160 -22.27 -20.23 15.03
C GLY A 160 -21.08 -20.41 14.08
N ARG A 161 -20.06 -19.53 14.12
CA ARG A 161 -18.80 -19.78 13.40
C ARG A 161 -18.00 -20.87 14.10
N ARG A 162 -17.17 -21.61 13.36
CA ARG A 162 -16.42 -22.75 13.90
C ARG A 162 -14.96 -22.40 14.19
N ILE A 163 -14.40 -22.95 15.26
CA ILE A 163 -12.99 -22.90 15.62
C ILE A 163 -12.52 -24.33 15.89
N GLY A 164 -11.67 -24.87 15.01
CA GLY A 164 -11.19 -26.25 15.16
C GLY A 164 -12.35 -27.26 15.11
N GLY A 165 -13.33 -27.03 14.24
CA GLY A 165 -14.48 -27.89 14.03
C GLY A 165 -15.67 -27.67 14.98
N ARG A 166 -15.55 -26.79 15.98
CA ARG A 166 -16.59 -26.59 17.02
C ARG A 166 -17.25 -25.24 16.91
N ALA A 167 -18.57 -25.19 17.01
CA ALA A 167 -19.32 -23.95 16.84
C ALA A 167 -19.20 -23.06 18.08
N VAL A 168 -18.98 -21.76 17.87
CA VAL A 168 -19.00 -20.75 18.93
C VAL A 168 -20.43 -20.54 19.37
N GLU A 169 -20.73 -20.80 20.63
CA GLU A 169 -22.06 -20.60 21.21
C GLU A 169 -22.20 -19.23 21.87
N TRP A 170 -21.17 -18.80 22.59
CA TRP A 170 -21.15 -17.50 23.26
C TRP A 170 -19.74 -16.94 23.37
N VAL A 171 -19.66 -15.63 23.61
CA VAL A 171 -18.40 -14.91 23.76
C VAL A 171 -18.53 -13.95 24.95
N ARG A 172 -17.54 -13.97 25.84
CA ARG A 172 -17.46 -13.09 27.00
C ARG A 172 -16.17 -12.28 26.96
N LEU A 173 -16.30 -10.97 26.99
CA LEU A 173 -15.16 -10.07 27.18
C LEU A 173 -14.91 -9.90 28.67
N GLU A 174 -13.69 -10.21 29.10
CA GLU A 174 -13.18 -9.94 30.43
C GLU A 174 -12.13 -8.81 30.35
N SER A 175 -11.67 -8.31 31.49
CA SER A 175 -10.78 -7.14 31.54
C SER A 175 -9.47 -7.32 30.76
N THR A 176 -8.98 -8.55 30.62
CA THR A 176 -7.68 -8.86 29.97
C THR A 176 -7.77 -9.94 28.90
N GLN A 177 -8.94 -10.57 28.71
CA GLN A 177 -9.11 -11.70 27.81
C GLN A 177 -10.51 -11.78 27.23
N VAL A 178 -10.64 -12.55 26.16
CA VAL A 178 -11.90 -12.96 25.56
C VAL A 178 -12.05 -14.46 25.75
N VAL A 179 -13.13 -14.87 26.42
CA VAL A 179 -13.48 -16.28 26.61
C VAL A 179 -14.55 -16.64 25.59
N VAL A 180 -14.23 -17.62 24.74
CA VAL A 180 -15.14 -18.16 23.74
C VAL A 180 -15.68 -19.50 24.24
N GLY A 181 -17.00 -19.63 24.37
CA GLY A 181 -17.68 -20.89 24.67
C GLY A 181 -18.06 -21.62 23.39
N LEU A 182 -17.84 -22.94 23.38
CA LEU A 182 -18.09 -23.82 22.25
C LEU A 182 -19.28 -24.73 22.53
N ASP A 183 -19.88 -25.26 21.46
CA ASP A 183 -21.03 -26.17 21.47
C ASP A 183 -20.81 -27.50 22.20
N ASP A 184 -19.56 -27.92 22.39
CA ASP A 184 -19.19 -29.08 23.22
C ASP A 184 -19.13 -28.76 24.72
N GLY A 185 -19.48 -27.53 25.11
CA GLY A 185 -19.39 -27.03 26.49
C GLY A 185 -17.98 -26.62 26.92
N SER A 186 -16.96 -26.80 26.05
CA SER A 186 -15.60 -26.33 26.32
C SER A 186 -15.47 -24.82 26.15
N THR A 187 -14.43 -24.25 26.76
CA THR A 187 -14.11 -22.83 26.63
C THR A 187 -12.67 -22.65 26.19
N VAL A 188 -12.44 -21.62 25.38
CA VAL A 188 -11.10 -21.25 24.91
C VAL A 188 -10.82 -19.79 25.27
N PRO A 189 -9.87 -19.52 26.17
CA PRO A 189 -9.44 -18.16 26.47
C PRO A 189 -8.47 -17.64 25.40
N TYR A 190 -8.61 -16.37 25.08
CA TYR A 190 -7.73 -15.63 24.18
C TYR A 190 -7.35 -14.29 24.83
N GLY A 191 -6.10 -13.86 24.71
CA GLY A 191 -5.74 -12.47 25.01
C GLY A 191 -6.50 -11.52 24.08
N VAL A 192 -6.80 -10.30 24.52
CA VAL A 192 -7.58 -9.31 23.72
C VAL A 192 -6.96 -9.03 22.34
N ASP A 193 -5.63 -9.15 22.25
CA ASP A 193 -4.85 -8.95 21.02
C ASP A 193 -4.63 -10.20 20.17
N ASP A 194 -5.03 -11.36 20.68
CA ASP A 194 -4.87 -12.61 19.95
C ASP A 194 -5.71 -12.61 18.67
N ARG A 195 -5.26 -13.41 17.71
CA ARG A 195 -5.93 -13.57 16.42
C ARG A 195 -6.62 -14.93 16.37
N ILE A 196 -7.95 -14.89 16.39
CA ILE A 196 -8.78 -16.08 16.23
C ILE A 196 -8.95 -16.38 14.75
N ARG A 197 -8.60 -17.61 14.37
CA ARG A 197 -8.90 -18.17 13.05
C ARG A 197 -10.20 -18.94 13.15
N PHE A 198 -11.20 -18.49 12.40
CA PHE A 198 -12.41 -19.27 12.19
C PHE A 198 -12.22 -20.21 11.01
N ASP A 199 -12.86 -21.37 11.08
CA ASP A 199 -12.92 -22.31 9.96
C ASP A 199 -13.64 -21.66 8.77
N LYS A 200 -13.31 -22.11 7.57
CA LYS A 200 -14.03 -21.67 6.37
C LYS A 200 -15.49 -22.10 6.50
N LYS A 201 -16.41 -21.22 6.12
CA LYS A 201 -17.83 -21.58 6.05
C LYS A 201 -17.96 -22.73 5.05
N ASP A 202 -18.43 -23.87 5.52
CA ASP A 202 -18.75 -24.98 4.64
C ASP A 202 -19.97 -24.57 3.80
N PRO A 203 -19.87 -24.53 2.46
CA PRO A 203 -20.98 -24.14 1.61
C PRO A 203 -22.20 -25.07 1.74
N SER A 204 -22.02 -26.31 2.23
CA SER A 204 -23.12 -27.27 2.43
C SER A 204 -24.10 -26.87 3.55
N THR A 205 -23.66 -26.07 4.53
CA THR A 205 -24.49 -25.72 5.70
C THR A 205 -25.47 -24.58 5.44
N GLN A 206 -25.50 -24.01 4.23
CA GLN A 206 -26.41 -22.91 3.88
C GLN A 206 -27.78 -23.38 3.36
N ALA A 207 -27.95 -24.67 3.07
CA ALA A 207 -29.19 -25.22 2.51
C ALA A 207 -30.33 -25.33 3.54
N ASP A 208 -30.03 -25.40 4.84
CA ASP A 208 -31.01 -25.80 5.86
C ASP A 208 -31.57 -24.62 6.70
N ALA A 209 -31.16 -23.39 6.43
CA ALA A 209 -31.56 -22.20 7.22
C ALA A 209 -32.69 -21.37 6.60
N VAL A 210 -33.32 -21.86 5.53
CA VAL A 210 -34.50 -21.25 4.89
C VAL A 210 -35.59 -22.30 4.79
N SER A 211 -36.20 -22.65 5.91
CA SER A 211 -37.44 -23.43 5.99
C SER A 211 -38.23 -22.97 7.21
#